data_AF-A0A1G1VBQ9-F1
#
_entry.id   AF-A0A1G1VBQ9-F1
#
_cell.length_a   1.000
_cell.length_b   1.000
_cell.length_c   1.000
_cell.angle_alpha   90.00
_cell.angle_beta   90.00
_cell.angle_gamma   90.00
#
_symmetry.space_group_name_H-M   'P 1'
#
loop_
_entity.id
_entity.type
_entity.pdbx_description
1 polymer ?
#
loop_
_entity_poly.entity_id
_entity_poly.type
_entity_poly.pdbx_seq_one_letter_code
_entity_poly.pdbx_strand_id
1 'polypeptide(L)'
;MVETSTDTLGKRKYFSELVASRLSLMKVAKEGGILGTVQDRQRGKDIWRNVAEHQLVQASACEVLGDFLGWDKERTSKLVDAALVHDWDKPFQSTGLRKINGRVASGEISDEDGGKVKYDFFEESEEHSTDGMRRFGVNPEVIKIASADGHPALPRVMRIDSSLEERVFHYIGSITDQDKIVPLDERIKNLENNARYAMMNEYGRQVPWTAGKTLYETQREVGHRIEGEITGLLLERDTVSADIKDRLRANPSDLPQVIKETVLSKFS
;
A
#
# COMPACT_ATOMS: atom_id res chain seq x y z
N MET A 1 27.17 -5.15 10.39
CA MET A 1 26.71 -4.39 11.58
C MET A 1 25.38 -4.98 11.99
N VAL A 2 25.28 -5.49 13.21
CA VAL A 2 24.02 -6.00 13.76
C VAL A 2 23.25 -4.76 14.22
N GLU A 3 22.16 -4.41 13.52
CA GLU A 3 21.22 -3.39 14.00
C GLU A 3 20.81 -3.77 15.43
N THR A 4 21.15 -2.90 16.38
CA THR A 4 21.07 -3.16 17.81
C THR A 4 19.63 -3.13 18.31
N SER A 5 19.34 -3.96 19.31
CA SER A 5 18.03 -4.27 19.88
C SER A 5 17.14 -3.10 20.34
N THR A 6 17.66 -1.87 20.43
CA THR A 6 16.90 -0.68 20.86
C THR A 6 15.86 -0.23 19.81
N ASP A 7 16.17 -0.32 18.52
CA ASP A 7 15.24 0.05 17.43
C ASP A 7 14.00 -0.86 17.43
N THR A 8 14.16 -2.11 17.85
CA THR A 8 13.05 -3.07 17.91
C THR A 8 12.05 -2.79 19.03
N LEU A 9 12.49 -2.26 20.17
CA LEU A 9 11.62 -1.97 21.32
C LEU A 9 10.75 -0.74 21.06
N GLY A 10 11.34 0.33 20.52
CA GLY A 10 10.67 1.56 20.14
C GLY A 10 9.58 1.33 19.09
N LYS A 11 9.96 0.69 17.97
CA LYS A 11 9.03 0.26 16.91
C LYS A 11 7.89 -0.59 17.44
N ARG A 12 8.20 -1.58 18.30
CA ARG A 12 7.18 -2.45 18.91
C ARG A 12 6.21 -1.67 19.80
N LYS A 13 6.71 -0.74 20.61
CA LYS A 13 5.85 0.10 21.47
C LYS A 13 4.92 0.96 20.63
N TYR A 14 5.47 1.70 19.66
CA TYR A 14 4.70 2.57 18.76
C TYR A 14 3.59 1.78 18.04
N PHE A 15 3.93 0.63 17.42
CA PHE A 15 2.92 -0.19 16.74
C PHE A 15 1.90 -0.82 17.69
N SER A 16 2.29 -1.18 18.91
CA SER A 16 1.35 -1.69 19.91
C SER A 16 0.33 -0.63 20.30
N GLU A 17 0.75 0.63 20.47
CA GLU A 17 -0.13 1.76 20.77
C GLU A 17 -1.05 2.10 19.57
N LEU A 18 -0.50 2.10 18.35
CA LEU A 18 -1.24 2.30 17.11
C LEU A 18 -2.37 1.27 16.96
N VAL A 19 -2.06 -0.01 17.16
CA VAL A 19 -3.02 -1.12 17.10
C VAL A 19 -4.04 -1.03 18.25
N ALA A 20 -3.58 -0.74 19.47
CA ALA A 20 -4.46 -0.65 20.65
C ALA A 20 -5.52 0.46 20.50
N SER A 21 -5.17 1.59 19.89
CA SER A 21 -6.12 2.68 19.61
C SER A 21 -7.14 2.33 18.51
N ARG A 22 -6.95 1.24 17.77
CA ARG A 22 -7.76 0.83 16.60
C ARG A 22 -8.22 -0.63 16.66
N LEU A 23 -8.39 -1.17 17.87
CA LEU A 23 -8.79 -2.57 18.08
C LEU A 23 -10.09 -2.95 17.34
N SER A 24 -11.02 -2.01 17.17
CA SER A 24 -12.26 -2.23 16.40
C SER A 24 -11.97 -2.59 14.94
N LEU A 25 -10.98 -1.96 14.30
CA LEU A 25 -10.57 -2.23 12.93
C LEU A 25 -9.76 -3.52 12.80
N MET A 26 -9.05 -3.92 13.84
CA MET A 26 -8.29 -5.19 13.86
C MET A 26 -9.17 -6.42 13.73
N LYS A 27 -10.50 -6.28 13.95
CA LYS A 27 -11.46 -7.32 13.60
C LYS A 27 -11.36 -7.69 12.12
N VAL A 28 -11.18 -6.72 11.22
CA VAL A 28 -11.06 -6.96 9.77
C VAL A 28 -9.85 -7.84 9.48
N ALA A 29 -8.68 -7.50 10.02
CA ALA A 29 -7.45 -8.29 9.88
C ALA A 29 -7.59 -9.70 10.49
N LYS A 30 -8.31 -9.84 11.61
CA LYS A 30 -8.60 -11.14 12.24
C LYS A 30 -9.48 -12.01 11.35
N GLU A 31 -10.61 -11.49 10.87
CA GLU A 31 -11.57 -12.22 10.04
C GLU A 31 -10.99 -12.54 8.65
N GLY A 32 -10.12 -11.66 8.12
CA GLY A 32 -9.34 -11.91 6.91
C GLY A 32 -8.25 -12.98 7.06
N GLY A 33 -7.94 -13.41 8.29
CA GLY A 33 -6.91 -14.41 8.57
C GLY A 33 -5.48 -13.86 8.59
N ILE A 34 -5.29 -12.54 8.48
CA ILE A 34 -3.96 -11.87 8.54
C ILE A 34 -3.28 -12.09 9.89
N LEU A 35 -4.04 -12.13 10.98
CA LEU A 35 -3.46 -12.33 12.32
C LEU A 35 -3.12 -13.81 12.64
N GLY A 36 -3.39 -14.72 11.70
CA GLY A 36 -3.22 -16.16 11.86
C GLY A 36 -4.12 -16.77 12.96
N THR A 37 -4.22 -18.09 12.97
CA THR A 37 -4.91 -18.81 14.05
C THR A 37 -3.98 -18.99 15.28
N VAL A 38 -4.55 -19.39 16.41
CA VAL A 38 -3.75 -19.84 17.57
C VAL A 38 -2.89 -21.04 17.21
N GLN A 39 -3.40 -21.94 16.36
CA GLN A 39 -2.71 -23.15 15.93
C GLN A 39 -1.54 -22.84 14.99
N ASP A 40 -1.66 -21.83 14.13
CA ASP A 40 -0.55 -21.37 13.27
C ASP A 40 0.60 -20.85 14.13
N ARG A 41 0.29 -20.03 15.14
CA ARG A 41 1.29 -19.53 16.10
C ARG A 41 1.95 -20.64 16.90
N GLN A 42 1.20 -21.61 17.39
CA GLN A 42 1.74 -22.78 18.11
C GLN A 42 2.67 -23.63 17.23
N ARG A 43 2.46 -23.62 15.91
CA ARG A 43 3.31 -24.32 14.94
C ARG A 43 4.47 -23.47 14.41
N GLY A 44 4.66 -22.26 14.96
CA GLY A 44 5.67 -21.32 14.49
C GLY A 44 5.43 -20.82 13.06
N LYS A 45 4.20 -20.94 12.55
CA LYS A 45 3.84 -20.49 11.20
C LYS A 45 3.40 -19.04 11.27
N ASP A 46 4.31 -18.17 10.87
CA ASP A 46 4.04 -16.73 10.76
C ASP A 46 3.58 -16.39 9.34
N ILE A 47 2.36 -16.80 9.00
CA ILE A 47 1.95 -16.90 7.58
C ILE A 47 1.77 -15.53 6.92
N TRP A 48 1.40 -14.49 7.69
CA TRP A 48 1.01 -13.18 7.16
C TRP A 48 1.57 -11.99 7.94
N ARG A 49 2.57 -12.19 8.81
CA ARG A 49 3.19 -11.08 9.56
C ARG A 49 3.78 -10.02 8.66
N ASN A 50 4.36 -10.39 7.52
CA ASN A 50 4.86 -9.44 6.53
C ASN A 50 3.76 -8.51 6.00
N VAL A 51 2.51 -8.99 5.89
CA VAL A 51 1.37 -8.14 5.51
C VAL A 51 0.98 -7.22 6.66
N ALA A 52 0.93 -7.73 7.89
CA ALA A 52 0.65 -6.89 9.05
C ALA A 52 1.72 -5.80 9.25
N GLU A 53 3.00 -6.14 9.11
CA GLU A 53 4.12 -5.17 9.18
C GLU A 53 4.04 -4.14 8.05
N HIS A 54 3.67 -4.57 6.84
CA HIS A 54 3.42 -3.68 5.71
C HIS A 54 2.32 -2.65 6.00
N GLN A 55 1.17 -3.10 6.50
CA GLN A 55 0.06 -2.22 6.86
C GLN A 55 0.44 -1.22 7.95
N LEU A 56 1.24 -1.66 8.94
CA LEU A 56 1.70 -0.79 10.04
C LEU A 56 2.68 0.29 9.54
N VAL A 57 3.58 -0.05 8.61
CA VAL A 57 4.51 0.91 8.02
C VAL A 57 3.78 1.91 7.12
N GLN A 58 2.83 1.44 6.30
CA GLN A 58 1.96 2.35 5.53
C GLN A 58 1.15 3.27 6.44
N ALA A 59 0.63 2.75 7.56
CA ALA A 59 -0.12 3.52 8.53
C ALA A 59 0.74 4.63 9.18
N SER A 60 2.00 4.33 9.53
CA SER A 60 2.95 5.37 9.99
C SER A 60 3.23 6.42 8.92
N ALA A 61 3.42 6.00 7.65
CA ALA A 61 3.65 6.93 6.54
C ALA A 61 2.43 7.83 6.30
N CYS A 62 1.22 7.29 6.44
CA CYS A 62 -0.04 8.04 6.38
C CYS A 62 -0.11 9.11 7.48
N GLU A 63 0.27 8.75 8.72
CA GLU A 63 0.31 9.70 9.83
C GLU A 63 1.31 10.84 9.56
N VAL A 64 2.53 10.51 9.11
CA VAL A 64 3.58 11.50 8.79
C VAL A 64 3.14 12.44 7.65
N LEU A 65 2.58 11.92 6.56
CA LEU A 65 2.11 12.78 5.47
C LEU A 65 0.90 13.61 5.88
N GLY A 66 -0.01 13.09 6.71
CA GLY A 66 -1.10 13.87 7.27
C GLY A 66 -0.60 15.05 8.11
N ASP A 67 0.40 14.82 8.96
CA ASP A 67 1.07 15.86 9.76
C ASP A 67 1.73 16.92 8.85
N PHE A 68 2.49 16.49 7.83
CA PHE A 68 3.15 17.39 6.90
C PHE A 68 2.18 18.22 6.06
N LEU A 69 1.03 17.65 5.66
CA LEU A 69 0.00 18.37 4.92
C LEU A 69 -0.86 19.28 5.80
N GLY A 70 -0.64 19.28 7.12
CA GLY A 70 -1.42 20.06 8.09
C GLY A 70 -2.88 19.61 8.17
N TRP A 71 -3.12 18.31 8.00
CA TRP A 71 -4.46 17.75 8.13
C TRP A 71 -4.87 17.64 9.59
N ASP A 72 -6.17 17.78 9.84
CA ASP A 72 -6.70 17.53 11.16
C ASP A 72 -6.64 16.03 11.51
N LYS A 73 -6.83 15.74 12.81
CA LYS A 73 -6.76 14.37 13.33
C LYS A 73 -7.80 13.44 12.71
N GLU A 74 -8.98 13.95 12.35
CA GLU A 74 -10.03 13.11 11.78
C GLU A 74 -9.62 12.64 10.38
N ARG A 75 -9.16 13.56 9.55
CA ARG A 75 -8.70 13.29 8.19
C ARG A 75 -7.47 12.38 8.17
N THR A 76 -6.48 12.64 9.01
CA THR A 76 -5.31 11.75 9.16
C THR A 76 -5.71 10.38 9.68
N SER A 77 -6.66 10.29 10.64
CA SER A 77 -7.14 9.00 11.13
C SER A 77 -7.78 8.16 10.02
N LYS A 78 -8.52 8.77 9.09
CA LYS A 78 -9.11 8.03 7.96
C LYS A 78 -8.06 7.36 7.05
N LEU A 79 -6.93 8.02 6.79
CA LEU A 79 -5.82 7.41 6.05
C LEU A 79 -5.19 6.25 6.82
N VAL A 80 -4.92 6.47 8.12
CA VAL A 80 -4.32 5.44 8.99
C VAL A 80 -5.23 4.21 9.07
N ASP A 81 -6.53 4.44 9.24
CA ASP A 81 -7.53 3.39 9.28
C ASP A 81 -7.60 2.64 7.94
N ALA A 82 -7.49 3.34 6.81
CA ALA A 82 -7.43 2.75 5.48
C ALA A 82 -6.20 1.85 5.30
N ALA A 83 -5.02 2.29 5.76
CA ALA A 83 -3.78 1.51 5.70
C ALA A 83 -3.91 0.19 6.47
N LEU A 84 -4.56 0.23 7.63
CA LEU A 84 -4.73 -0.93 8.50
C LEU A 84 -5.73 -1.96 7.97
N VAL A 85 -6.56 -1.60 6.97
CA VAL A 85 -7.57 -2.51 6.43
C VAL A 85 -7.35 -2.88 4.96
N HIS A 86 -6.59 -2.11 4.17
CA HIS A 86 -6.57 -2.27 2.70
C HIS A 86 -6.22 -3.68 2.20
N ASP A 87 -5.28 -4.36 2.87
CA ASP A 87 -4.75 -5.67 2.47
C ASP A 87 -5.36 -6.85 3.26
N TRP A 88 -6.54 -6.66 3.89
CA TRP A 88 -7.18 -7.68 4.72
C TRP A 88 -7.49 -8.99 3.99
N ASP A 89 -7.75 -8.93 2.69
CA ASP A 89 -8.11 -10.06 1.84
C ASP A 89 -6.90 -10.69 1.13
N LYS A 90 -5.66 -10.35 1.54
CA LYS A 90 -4.44 -10.93 0.95
C LYS A 90 -4.42 -12.47 0.88
N PRO A 91 -5.01 -13.22 1.84
CA PRO A 91 -5.09 -14.67 1.73
C PRO A 91 -5.99 -15.14 0.58
N PHE A 92 -7.08 -14.43 0.30
CA PHE A 92 -7.95 -14.67 -0.86
C PHE A 92 -7.18 -14.39 -2.16
N GLN A 93 -6.60 -13.19 -2.30
CA GLN A 93 -5.75 -12.81 -3.43
C GLN A 93 -4.68 -13.85 -3.70
N SER A 94 -3.95 -14.25 -2.65
CA SER A 94 -2.82 -15.14 -2.80
C SER A 94 -3.23 -16.55 -3.25
N THR A 95 -4.36 -17.03 -2.75
CA THR A 95 -4.91 -18.33 -3.13
C THR A 95 -5.42 -18.34 -4.57
N GLY A 96 -6.14 -17.30 -5.01
CA GLY A 96 -6.60 -17.17 -6.39
C GLY A 96 -5.44 -17.13 -7.37
N LEU A 97 -4.45 -16.25 -7.13
CA LEU A 97 -3.26 -16.16 -7.97
C LEU A 97 -2.45 -17.46 -8.05
N ARG A 98 -2.36 -18.22 -6.95
CA ARG A 98 -1.71 -19.54 -6.95
C ARG A 98 -2.45 -20.54 -7.83
N LYS A 99 -3.78 -20.55 -7.80
CA LYS A 99 -4.59 -21.40 -8.69
C LYS A 99 -4.36 -21.03 -10.15
N ILE A 100 -4.43 -19.75 -10.48
CA ILE A 100 -4.21 -19.26 -11.85
C ILE A 100 -2.79 -19.63 -12.34
N ASN A 101 -1.77 -19.39 -11.53
CA ASN A 101 -0.39 -19.77 -11.85
C ASN A 101 -0.24 -21.29 -12.06
N GLY A 102 -0.94 -22.11 -11.28
CA GLY A 102 -0.95 -23.57 -11.46
C GLY A 102 -1.53 -23.99 -12.82
N ARG A 103 -2.63 -23.34 -13.25
CA ARG A 103 -3.25 -23.58 -14.55
C ARG A 103 -2.30 -23.23 -15.70
N VAL A 104 -1.66 -22.06 -15.64
CA VAL A 104 -0.62 -21.65 -16.60
C VAL A 104 0.52 -22.67 -16.62
N ALA A 105 1.09 -23.01 -15.46
CA ALA A 105 2.21 -23.94 -15.37
C ALA A 105 1.89 -25.36 -15.87
N SER A 106 0.62 -25.78 -15.79
CA SER A 106 0.15 -27.06 -16.33
C SER A 106 -0.16 -27.03 -17.84
N GLY A 107 -0.13 -25.86 -18.47
CA GLY A 107 -0.54 -25.66 -19.86
C GLY A 107 -2.06 -25.67 -20.09
N GLU A 108 -2.87 -25.62 -19.01
CA GLU A 108 -4.34 -25.55 -19.12
C GLU A 108 -4.80 -24.22 -19.74
N ILE A 109 -4.06 -23.14 -19.47
CA ILE A 109 -4.26 -21.82 -20.10
C ILE A 109 -2.90 -21.31 -20.59
N SER A 110 -2.91 -20.55 -21.69
CA SER A 110 -1.71 -19.92 -22.25
C SER A 110 -1.17 -18.81 -21.34
N ASP A 111 0.07 -18.38 -21.53
CA ASP A 111 0.64 -17.24 -20.79
C ASP A 111 -0.13 -15.94 -21.05
N GLU A 112 -0.57 -15.73 -22.30
CA GLU A 112 -1.36 -14.56 -22.71
C GLU A 112 -2.73 -14.55 -22.02
N ASP A 113 -3.46 -15.68 -22.08
CA ASP A 113 -4.73 -15.83 -21.37
C ASP A 113 -4.53 -15.74 -19.85
N GLY A 114 -3.41 -16.24 -19.34
CA GLY A 114 -3.01 -16.14 -17.94
C GLY A 114 -2.85 -14.70 -17.48
N GLY A 115 -2.31 -13.82 -18.33
CA GLY A 115 -2.24 -12.38 -18.08
C GLY A 115 -3.63 -11.76 -17.90
N LYS A 116 -4.55 -12.04 -18.82
CA LYS A 116 -5.94 -11.59 -18.76
C LYS A 116 -6.66 -12.11 -17.52
N VAL A 117 -6.62 -13.42 -17.28
CA VAL A 117 -7.33 -14.06 -16.15
C VAL A 117 -6.83 -13.52 -14.80
N LYS A 118 -5.53 -13.20 -14.68
CA LYS A 118 -5.01 -12.53 -13.49
C LYS A 118 -5.57 -11.12 -13.34
N TYR A 119 -5.60 -10.34 -14.43
CA TYR A 119 -6.13 -8.99 -14.40
C TYR A 119 -7.61 -9.01 -13.96
N ASP A 120 -8.44 -9.85 -14.57
CA ASP A 120 -9.86 -10.01 -14.21
C ASP A 120 -10.02 -10.43 -12.73
N PHE A 121 -9.16 -11.32 -12.23
CA PHE A 121 -9.17 -11.74 -10.82
C PHE A 121 -8.81 -10.61 -9.86
N PHE A 122 -7.95 -9.67 -10.25
CA PHE A 122 -7.64 -8.51 -9.41
C PHE A 122 -8.83 -7.55 -9.30
N GLU A 123 -9.62 -7.38 -10.38
CA GLU A 123 -10.89 -6.64 -10.31
C GLU A 123 -11.89 -7.34 -9.38
N GLU A 124 -12.06 -8.67 -9.50
CA GLU A 124 -12.88 -9.47 -8.57
C GLU A 124 -12.40 -9.33 -7.12
N SER A 125 -11.08 -9.32 -6.90
CA SER A 125 -10.54 -9.20 -5.55
C SER A 125 -10.76 -7.81 -4.95
N GLU A 126 -10.78 -6.74 -5.75
CA GLU A 126 -11.13 -5.41 -5.26
C GLU A 126 -12.60 -5.38 -4.79
N GLU A 127 -13.51 -5.99 -5.54
CA GLU A 127 -14.91 -6.15 -5.13
C GLU A 127 -15.02 -6.95 -3.83
N HIS A 128 -14.35 -8.11 -3.77
CA HIS A 128 -14.29 -8.93 -2.56
C HIS A 128 -13.78 -8.14 -1.35
N SER A 129 -12.68 -7.37 -1.53
CA SER A 129 -12.07 -6.55 -0.49
C SER A 129 -13.04 -5.49 0.01
N THR A 130 -13.66 -4.73 -0.89
CA THR A 130 -14.60 -3.65 -0.54
C THR A 130 -15.86 -4.18 0.14
N ASP A 131 -16.42 -5.29 -0.34
CA ASP A 131 -17.60 -5.92 0.27
C ASP A 131 -17.31 -6.53 1.64
N GLY A 132 -16.12 -7.11 1.85
CA GLY A 132 -15.71 -7.54 3.18
C GLY A 132 -15.58 -6.37 4.16
N MET A 133 -14.92 -5.28 3.76
CA MET A 133 -14.84 -4.09 4.61
C MET A 133 -16.24 -3.52 4.96
N ARG A 134 -17.17 -3.47 4.01
CA ARG A 134 -18.57 -3.09 4.26
C ARG A 134 -19.24 -4.01 5.28
N ARG A 135 -19.11 -5.33 5.09
CA ARG A 135 -19.67 -6.35 6.02
C ARG A 135 -19.10 -6.24 7.43
N PHE A 136 -17.86 -5.80 7.58
CA PHE A 136 -17.23 -5.58 8.87
C PHE A 136 -17.53 -4.20 9.50
N GLY A 137 -18.32 -3.37 8.82
CA GLY A 137 -18.73 -2.06 9.33
C GLY A 137 -17.65 -0.98 9.24
N VAL A 138 -16.69 -1.13 8.30
CA VAL A 138 -15.70 -0.08 8.04
C VAL A 138 -16.40 1.14 7.45
N ASN A 139 -15.98 2.34 7.88
CA ASN A 139 -16.54 3.61 7.39
C ASN A 139 -16.40 3.69 5.85
N PRO A 140 -17.46 4.06 5.09
CA PRO A 140 -17.42 4.17 3.64
C PRO A 140 -16.29 5.05 3.08
N GLU A 141 -15.94 6.15 3.76
CA GLU A 141 -14.82 7.00 3.35
C GLU A 141 -13.47 6.29 3.51
N VAL A 142 -13.30 5.52 4.58
CA VAL A 142 -12.12 4.67 4.79
C VAL A 142 -12.03 3.58 3.71
N ILE A 143 -13.16 2.96 3.34
CA ILE A 143 -13.22 1.98 2.24
C ILE A 143 -12.81 2.62 0.92
N LYS A 144 -13.31 3.84 0.64
CA LYS A 144 -12.97 4.58 -0.57
C LYS A 144 -11.47 4.87 -0.65
N ILE A 145 -10.85 5.27 0.45
CA ILE A 145 -9.39 5.50 0.53
C ILE A 145 -8.64 4.17 0.38
N ALA A 146 -9.00 3.14 1.15
CA ALA A 146 -8.29 1.85 1.18
C ALA A 146 -8.28 1.16 -0.18
N SER A 147 -9.36 1.28 -0.95
CA SER A 147 -9.45 0.74 -2.31
C SER A 147 -8.60 1.52 -3.33
N ALA A 148 -8.04 2.68 -2.98
CA ALA A 148 -7.24 3.49 -3.90
C ALA A 148 -5.82 2.91 -4.12
N ASP A 149 -5.45 1.84 -3.42
CA ASP A 149 -4.17 1.15 -3.62
C ASP A 149 -4.25 0.06 -4.70
N GLY A 150 -3.11 -0.19 -5.36
CA GLY A 150 -2.97 -1.20 -6.41
C GLY A 150 -3.39 -0.77 -7.83
N HIS A 151 -3.18 -1.66 -8.81
CA HIS A 151 -3.41 -1.37 -10.23
C HIS A 151 -4.86 -1.09 -10.61
N PRO A 152 -5.87 -1.83 -10.11
CA PRO A 152 -7.26 -1.57 -10.45
C PRO A 152 -7.73 -0.15 -10.09
N ALA A 153 -7.07 0.47 -9.10
CA ALA A 153 -7.35 1.83 -8.69
C ALA A 153 -6.77 2.91 -9.62
N LEU A 154 -5.78 2.59 -10.47
CA LEU A 154 -5.09 3.58 -11.33
C LEU A 154 -6.05 4.46 -12.15
N PRO A 155 -7.05 3.91 -12.88
CA PRO A 155 -8.01 4.71 -13.62
C PRO A 155 -8.83 5.67 -12.77
N ARG A 156 -9.00 5.39 -11.48
CA ARG A 156 -9.73 6.24 -10.53
C ARG A 156 -8.82 7.32 -9.97
N VAL A 157 -7.63 6.98 -9.47
CA VAL A 157 -6.70 7.96 -8.89
C VAL A 157 -6.15 8.96 -9.93
N MET A 158 -6.19 8.60 -11.21
CA MET A 158 -5.85 9.50 -12.31
C MET A 158 -6.91 10.56 -12.63
N ARG A 159 -8.16 10.37 -12.16
CA ARG A 159 -9.26 11.29 -12.46
C ARG A 159 -9.13 12.58 -11.67
N ILE A 160 -9.62 13.66 -12.26
CA ILE A 160 -9.63 14.99 -11.63
C ILE A 160 -10.50 15.06 -10.37
N ASP A 161 -11.50 14.18 -10.25
CA ASP A 161 -12.43 14.10 -9.13
C ASP A 161 -11.99 13.12 -8.03
N SER A 162 -10.83 12.46 -8.18
CA SER A 162 -10.22 11.71 -7.08
C SER A 162 -9.88 12.66 -5.93
N SER A 163 -10.06 12.21 -4.69
CA SER A 163 -9.69 13.02 -3.54
C SER A 163 -8.17 13.01 -3.33
N LEU A 164 -7.66 14.02 -2.62
CA LEU A 164 -6.24 14.08 -2.29
C LEU A 164 -5.83 12.90 -1.38
N GLU A 165 -6.73 12.43 -0.51
CA GLU A 165 -6.55 11.26 0.35
C GLU A 165 -6.36 9.99 -0.47
N GLU A 166 -7.16 9.77 -1.51
CA GLU A 166 -7.02 8.61 -2.41
C GLU A 166 -5.64 8.63 -3.10
N ARG A 167 -5.21 9.80 -3.58
CA ARG A 167 -3.89 9.95 -4.23
C ARG A 167 -2.74 9.78 -3.25
N VAL A 168 -2.80 10.40 -2.07
CA VAL A 168 -1.80 10.24 -1.00
C VAL A 168 -1.69 8.77 -0.60
N PHE A 169 -2.82 8.09 -0.41
CA PHE A 169 -2.84 6.68 -0.04
C PHE A 169 -2.19 5.80 -1.12
N HIS A 170 -2.54 6.01 -2.40
CA HIS A 170 -1.93 5.32 -3.53
C HIS A 170 -0.41 5.54 -3.61
N TYR A 171 0.04 6.78 -3.39
CA TYR A 171 1.47 7.11 -3.38
C TYR A 171 2.20 6.38 -2.25
N ILE A 172 1.65 6.38 -1.03
CA ILE A 172 2.22 5.65 0.11
C ILE A 172 2.36 4.16 -0.19
N GLY A 173 1.33 3.54 -0.78
CA GLY A 173 1.39 2.14 -1.23
C GLY A 173 2.48 1.89 -2.27
N SER A 174 2.69 2.87 -3.16
CA SER A 174 3.71 2.83 -4.22
C SER A 174 5.15 3.09 -3.73
N ILE A 175 5.34 3.52 -2.48
CA ILE A 175 6.67 3.68 -1.85
C ILE A 175 6.89 2.72 -0.67
N THR A 176 5.92 1.89 -0.33
CA THR A 176 6.05 0.90 0.76
C THR A 176 6.30 -0.49 0.18
N ASP A 177 7.47 -1.05 0.45
CA ASP A 177 7.88 -2.40 0.05
C ASP A 177 8.00 -3.30 1.28
N GLN A 178 7.07 -4.22 1.48
CA GLN A 178 7.01 -5.04 2.70
C GLN A 178 6.98 -4.11 3.93
N ASP A 179 7.96 -4.22 4.82
CA ASP A 179 8.06 -3.47 6.08
C ASP A 179 8.98 -2.24 6.00
N LYS A 180 9.28 -1.75 4.81
CA LYS A 180 10.15 -0.57 4.59
C LYS A 180 9.53 0.43 3.61
N ILE A 181 9.92 1.70 3.79
CA ILE A 181 9.71 2.76 2.81
C ILE A 181 10.94 2.82 1.91
N VAL A 182 10.72 2.82 0.60
CA VAL A 182 11.75 2.84 -0.45
C VAL A 182 11.40 3.89 -1.51
N PRO A 183 12.37 4.35 -2.31
CA PRO A 183 12.06 5.19 -3.47
C PRO A 183 11.04 4.53 -4.41
N LEU A 184 10.16 5.33 -5.02
CA LEU A 184 9.11 4.86 -5.93
C LEU A 184 9.68 3.94 -7.03
N ASP A 185 10.75 4.37 -7.69
CA ASP A 185 11.35 3.59 -8.78
C ASP A 185 11.98 2.27 -8.31
N GLU A 186 12.49 2.21 -7.08
CA GLU A 186 12.97 0.96 -6.47
C GLU A 186 11.81 0.01 -6.23
N ARG A 187 10.69 0.50 -5.65
CA ARG A 187 9.49 -0.31 -5.41
C ARG A 187 8.96 -0.92 -6.69
N ILE A 188 8.83 -0.11 -7.75
CA ILE A 188 8.28 -0.56 -9.03
C ILE A 188 9.23 -1.55 -9.70
N LYS A 189 10.55 -1.31 -9.66
CA LYS A 189 11.53 -2.28 -10.16
C LYS A 189 11.44 -3.63 -9.44
N ASN A 190 11.22 -3.63 -8.12
CA ASN A 190 11.02 -4.88 -7.36
C ASN A 190 9.74 -5.62 -7.80
N LEU A 191 8.69 -4.88 -8.18
CA LEU A 191 7.46 -5.47 -8.73
C LEU A 191 7.65 -6.04 -10.13
N GLU A 192 8.35 -5.32 -11.01
CA GLU A 192 8.67 -5.76 -12.38
C GLU A 192 9.50 -7.05 -12.37
N ASN A 193 10.44 -7.17 -11.43
CA ASN A 193 11.27 -8.37 -11.27
C ASN A 193 10.53 -9.56 -10.64
N ASN A 194 9.31 -9.35 -10.13
CA ASN A 194 8.54 -10.42 -9.52
C ASN A 194 7.80 -11.22 -10.60
N ALA A 195 8.33 -12.41 -10.93
CA ALA A 195 7.77 -13.32 -11.92
C ALA A 195 6.28 -13.65 -11.71
N ARG A 196 5.77 -13.55 -10.47
CA ARG A 196 4.35 -13.73 -10.17
C ARG A 196 3.45 -12.76 -10.94
N TYR A 197 3.93 -11.54 -11.18
CA TYR A 197 3.16 -10.44 -11.78
C TYR A 197 3.52 -10.16 -13.24
N ALA A 198 4.58 -10.76 -13.78
CA ALA A 198 5.09 -10.47 -15.13
C ALA A 198 4.00 -10.55 -16.22
N MET A 199 3.23 -11.64 -16.27
CA MET A 199 2.16 -11.82 -17.28
C MET A 199 1.04 -10.79 -17.15
N MET A 200 0.62 -10.47 -15.92
CA MET A 200 -0.42 -9.46 -15.69
C MET A 200 0.08 -8.06 -16.05
N ASN A 201 1.34 -7.76 -15.71
CA ASN A 201 1.96 -6.50 -16.06
C ASN A 201 1.97 -6.29 -17.58
N GLU A 202 2.37 -7.32 -18.33
CA GLU A 202 2.42 -7.26 -19.80
C GLU A 202 1.01 -7.17 -20.41
N TYR A 203 0.04 -7.89 -19.86
CA TYR A 203 -1.37 -7.75 -20.26
C TYR A 203 -1.87 -6.31 -20.12
N GLY A 204 -1.28 -5.51 -19.22
CA GLY A 204 -1.52 -4.07 -19.11
C GLY A 204 -1.49 -3.32 -20.44
N ARG A 205 -0.66 -3.75 -21.42
CA ARG A 205 -0.60 -3.11 -22.75
C ARG A 205 -1.91 -3.23 -23.54
N GLN A 206 -2.72 -4.24 -23.25
CA GLN A 206 -4.01 -4.47 -23.89
C GLN A 206 -5.16 -3.73 -23.18
N VAL A 207 -4.90 -3.14 -22.00
CA VAL A 207 -5.91 -2.44 -21.22
C VAL A 207 -6.08 -1.00 -21.74
N PRO A 208 -7.30 -0.56 -22.12
CA PRO A 208 -7.47 0.71 -22.85
C PRO A 208 -6.89 1.96 -22.15
N TRP A 209 -6.97 2.03 -20.83
CA TRP A 209 -6.54 3.20 -20.05
C TRP A 209 -5.03 3.32 -19.87
N THR A 210 -4.25 2.28 -20.21
CA THR A 210 -2.78 2.33 -20.15
C THR A 210 -2.16 2.93 -21.42
N ALA A 211 -2.96 3.12 -22.47
CA ALA A 211 -2.50 3.61 -23.77
C ALA A 211 -1.28 2.83 -24.33
N GLY A 212 -1.29 1.50 -24.18
CA GLY A 212 -0.24 0.60 -24.68
C GLY A 212 0.97 0.41 -23.75
N LYS A 213 0.95 1.01 -22.57
CA LYS A 213 1.94 0.80 -21.50
C LYS A 213 1.61 -0.43 -20.68
N THR A 214 2.61 -1.04 -20.05
CA THR A 214 2.39 -2.04 -19.00
C THR A 214 1.73 -1.39 -17.77
N LEU A 215 1.22 -2.22 -16.85
CA LEU A 215 0.63 -1.73 -15.60
C LEU A 215 1.65 -0.96 -14.77
N TYR A 216 2.89 -1.45 -14.67
CA TYR A 216 3.97 -0.84 -13.88
C TYR A 216 4.55 0.42 -14.53
N GLU A 217 4.63 0.48 -15.87
CA GLU A 217 4.96 1.74 -16.57
C GLU A 217 3.92 2.83 -16.26
N THR A 218 2.62 2.46 -16.26
CA THR A 218 1.54 3.39 -15.93
C THR A 218 1.57 3.78 -14.45
N GLN A 219 1.78 2.83 -13.54
CA GLN A 219 1.92 3.09 -12.11
C GLN A 219 3.09 4.02 -11.81
N ARG A 220 4.23 3.86 -12.51
CA ARG A 220 5.41 4.72 -12.36
C ARG A 220 5.11 6.16 -12.71
N GLU A 221 4.47 6.39 -13.85
CA GLU A 221 4.09 7.73 -14.28
C GLU A 221 3.09 8.38 -13.31
N VAL A 222 2.06 7.64 -12.90
CA VAL A 222 1.06 8.14 -11.95
C VAL A 222 1.70 8.43 -10.59
N GLY A 223 2.56 7.55 -10.10
CA GLY A 223 3.29 7.72 -8.85
C GLY A 223 4.16 8.99 -8.85
N HIS A 224 4.95 9.22 -9.90
CA HIS A 224 5.78 10.44 -10.03
C HIS A 224 4.93 11.71 -10.14
N ARG A 225 3.79 11.64 -10.84
CA ARG A 225 2.84 12.76 -10.90
C ARG A 225 2.29 13.10 -9.52
N ILE A 226 1.85 12.10 -8.76
CA ILE A 226 1.33 12.29 -7.40
C ILE A 226 2.45 12.78 -6.45
N GLU A 227 3.67 12.24 -6.57
CA GLU A 227 4.84 12.70 -5.81
C GLU A 227 5.09 14.20 -6.02
N GLY A 228 5.05 14.66 -7.28
CA GLY A 228 5.18 16.08 -7.61
C GLY A 228 4.06 16.94 -7.03
N GLU A 229 2.81 16.47 -7.09
CA GLU A 229 1.65 17.16 -6.47
C GLU A 229 1.82 17.29 -4.95
N ILE A 230 2.13 16.19 -4.26
CA ILE A 230 2.35 16.18 -2.81
C ILE A 230 3.51 17.10 -2.45
N THR A 231 4.64 16.98 -3.14
CA THR A 231 5.83 17.82 -2.90
C THR A 231 5.49 19.30 -3.06
N GLY A 232 4.79 19.68 -4.13
CA GLY A 232 4.34 21.06 -4.34
C GLY A 232 3.47 21.56 -3.18
N LEU A 233 2.55 20.73 -2.68
CA LEU A 233 1.76 21.07 -1.50
C LEU A 233 2.63 21.25 -0.25
N LEU A 234 3.60 20.36 -0.01
CA LEU A 234 4.48 20.40 1.16
C LEU A 234 5.36 21.65 1.22
N LEU A 235 5.83 22.14 0.07
CA LEU A 235 6.66 23.35 0.00
C LEU A 235 5.92 24.61 0.50
N GLU A 236 4.60 24.64 0.36
CA GLU A 236 3.73 25.74 0.78
C GLU A 236 3.23 25.63 2.23
N ARG A 237 3.55 24.52 2.94
CA ARG A 237 3.00 24.27 4.30
C ARG A 237 3.95 24.70 5.41
N ASP A 238 3.44 25.41 6.41
CA ASP A 238 4.23 25.81 7.58
C ASP A 238 4.53 24.64 8.54
N THR A 239 3.81 23.53 8.40
CA THR A 239 4.03 22.28 9.14
C THR A 239 5.30 21.54 8.73
N VAL A 240 5.92 21.91 7.61
CA VAL A 240 7.16 21.32 7.09
C VAL A 240 8.33 22.25 7.40
N SER A 241 9.39 21.71 8.02
CA SER A 241 10.58 22.50 8.38
C SER A 241 11.32 23.04 7.15
N ALA A 242 12.08 24.13 7.33
CA ALA A 242 12.88 24.72 6.26
C ALA A 242 13.86 23.70 5.65
N ASP A 243 14.51 22.88 6.49
CA ASP A 243 15.46 21.86 6.03
C ASP A 243 14.80 20.82 5.11
N ILE A 244 13.60 20.35 5.46
CA ILE A 244 12.84 19.42 4.61
C ILE A 244 12.45 20.09 3.30
N LYS A 245 11.98 21.35 3.34
CA LYS A 245 11.63 22.10 2.13
C LYS A 245 12.84 22.27 1.21
N ASP A 246 14.00 22.59 1.75
CA ASP A 246 15.22 22.78 0.97
C ASP A 246 15.68 21.46 0.32
N ARG A 247 15.59 20.34 1.06
CA ARG A 247 15.82 19.00 0.49
C ARG A 247 14.87 18.70 -0.67
N LEU A 248 13.57 18.92 -0.49
CA LEU A 248 12.56 18.65 -1.51
C LEU A 248 12.65 19.59 -2.73
N ARG A 249 13.08 20.84 -2.54
CA ARG A 249 13.39 21.75 -3.67
C ARG A 249 14.59 21.26 -4.47
N ALA A 250 15.62 20.75 -3.79
CA ALA A 250 16.81 20.22 -4.44
C ALA A 250 16.53 18.89 -5.15
N ASN A 251 15.70 18.03 -4.55
CA ASN A 251 15.34 16.73 -5.07
C ASN A 251 13.92 16.32 -4.61
N PRO A 252 12.87 16.55 -5.43
CA PRO A 252 11.51 16.13 -5.10
C PRO A 252 11.36 14.64 -4.81
N SER A 253 12.17 13.80 -5.48
CA SER A 253 12.19 12.35 -5.27
C SER A 253 12.87 11.90 -3.97
N ASP A 254 13.29 12.84 -3.12
CA ASP A 254 13.73 12.57 -1.74
C ASP A 254 12.54 12.41 -0.76
N LEU A 255 11.29 12.66 -1.20
CA LEU A 255 10.09 12.55 -0.36
C LEU A 255 9.97 11.20 0.37
N PRO A 256 10.17 10.02 -0.26
CA PRO A 256 10.13 8.74 0.45
C PRO A 256 11.14 8.66 1.60
N GLN A 257 12.34 9.21 1.41
CA GLN A 257 13.40 9.20 2.41
C GLN A 257 13.08 10.14 3.57
N VAL A 258 12.51 11.32 3.30
CA VAL A 258 12.01 12.25 4.33
C VAL A 258 10.92 11.58 5.18
N ILE A 259 9.95 10.90 4.54
CA ILE A 259 8.89 10.18 5.26
C ILE A 259 9.50 9.08 6.12
N LYS A 260 10.42 8.28 5.56
CA LYS A 260 11.11 7.20 6.26
C LYS A 260 11.82 7.69 7.53
N GLU A 261 12.64 8.73 7.42
CA GLU A 261 13.37 9.29 8.56
C GLU A 261 12.42 9.79 9.65
N THR A 262 11.32 10.41 9.25
CA THR A 262 10.31 10.92 10.19
C THR A 262 9.57 9.77 10.88
N VAL A 263 9.22 8.70 10.15
CA VAL A 263 8.64 7.47 10.74
C VAL A 263 9.60 6.86 11.76
N LEU A 264 10.88 6.71 11.42
CA LEU A 264 11.90 6.16 12.33
C LEU A 264 12.07 7.03 13.59
N SER A 265 11.96 8.36 13.46
CA SER A 265 12.02 9.27 14.61
C SER A 265 10.88 9.05 15.61
N LYS A 266 9.70 8.56 15.15
CA LYS A 266 8.56 8.23 16.02
C LYS A 266 8.79 6.95 16.83
N PHE A 267 9.80 6.15 16.49
CA PHE A 267 10.15 4.94 17.24
C PHE A 267 11.09 5.23 18.41
N SER A 268 11.73 6.41 18.47
CA SER A 268 12.64 6.80 19.55
C SER A 268 11.90 7.25 20.81
#